data_AF-A0A947C6J5-F1
#
_entry.id   AF-A0A947C6J5-F1
#
_cell.length_a   1.000
_cell.length_b   1.000
_cell.length_c   1.000
_cell.angle_alpha   90.00
_cell.angle_beta   90.00
_cell.angle_gamma   90.00
#
_symmetry.space_group_name_H-M   'P 1'
#
loop_
_entity.id
_entity.type
_entity.pdbx_description
1 polymer ?
#
loop_
_entity_poly.entity_id
_entity_poly.type
_entity_poly.pdbx_seq_one_letter_code
_entity_poly.pdbx_strand_id
1 'polypeptide(L)'
;MSRLDDALSGFDAANAEDPNTEMVDGQAVPKELIYGQRMSARLSAFSPDAPEAVQLAARAQHIRRWEVPRDSYPDGRAGYLKWRTDLYKRHGEIAGATMEDVGYDADAIERVKTLLRKRGLKTDPDVQLLEDVICLVFLEHYFHDFAQKHEDAKLIPIVQKTWKKMSEEAHRAALELDYAPEDLALIRKALESG
;
A
#
# COMPACT_ATOMS: atom_id res chain seq x y z
N MET A 1 13.98 -13.58 -18.13
CA MET A 1 13.00 -12.92 -17.25
C MET A 1 12.24 -11.92 -18.10
N SER A 2 10.97 -11.68 -17.79
CA SER A 2 10.20 -10.65 -18.50
C SER A 2 10.61 -9.26 -18.01
N ARG A 3 10.32 -8.22 -18.80
CA ARG A 3 10.53 -6.81 -18.38
C ARG A 3 9.82 -6.50 -17.05
N LEU A 4 8.64 -7.09 -16.83
CA LEU A 4 7.91 -6.97 -15.57
C LEU A 4 8.70 -7.59 -14.42
N ASP A 5 9.19 -8.82 -14.56
CA ASP A 5 9.98 -9.49 -13.52
C ASP A 5 11.24 -8.70 -13.17
N ASP A 6 11.90 -8.12 -14.18
CA ASP A 6 13.10 -7.30 -14.00
C ASP A 6 12.78 -5.99 -13.22
N ALA A 7 11.67 -5.31 -13.53
CA ALA A 7 11.23 -4.14 -12.77
C ALA A 7 10.85 -4.48 -11.32
N LEU A 8 10.08 -5.56 -11.11
CA LEU A 8 9.70 -5.99 -9.77
C LEU A 8 10.93 -6.36 -8.93
N SER A 9 11.92 -7.02 -9.54
CA SER A 9 13.20 -7.34 -8.91
C SER A 9 14.01 -6.07 -8.59
N GLY A 10 13.99 -5.06 -9.46
CA GLY A 10 14.61 -3.76 -9.19
C GLY A 10 13.96 -3.02 -8.02
N PHE A 11 12.63 -3.06 -7.90
CA PHE A 11 11.92 -2.49 -6.75
C PHE A 11 12.26 -3.23 -5.45
N ASP A 12 12.31 -4.56 -5.49
CA ASP A 12 12.70 -5.39 -4.35
C ASP A 12 14.15 -5.12 -3.94
N ALA A 13 15.08 -4.99 -4.90
CA ALA A 13 16.47 -4.64 -4.62
C ALA A 13 16.58 -3.28 -3.93
N ALA A 14 15.83 -2.27 -4.40
CA ALA A 14 15.77 -0.97 -3.75
C ALA A 14 15.26 -1.10 -2.31
N ASN A 15 14.16 -1.83 -2.10
CA ASN A 15 13.52 -2.03 -0.79
C ASN A 15 14.29 -2.94 0.17
N ALA A 16 15.17 -3.80 -0.34
CA ALA A 16 16.07 -4.61 0.48
C ALA A 16 17.12 -3.77 1.23
N GLU A 17 17.34 -2.51 0.83
CA GLU A 17 18.21 -1.56 1.53
C GLU A 17 17.57 -0.95 2.79
N ASP A 18 16.28 -1.22 3.08
CA ASP A 18 15.63 -0.71 4.29
C ASP A 18 16.29 -1.29 5.55
N PRO A 19 16.93 -0.45 6.40
CA PRO A 19 17.58 -0.94 7.62
C PRO A 19 16.56 -1.36 8.69
N ASN A 20 15.28 -1.00 8.52
CA ASN A 20 14.23 -1.38 9.44
C ASN A 20 13.69 -2.74 9.04
N THR A 21 13.61 -3.67 9.99
CA THR A 21 13.09 -5.02 9.74
C THR A 21 11.81 -5.29 10.52
N GLU A 22 11.04 -6.26 10.04
CA GLU A 22 9.96 -6.91 10.77
C GLU A 22 10.15 -8.43 10.77
N MET A 23 9.54 -9.12 11.74
CA MET A 23 9.63 -10.58 11.85
C MET A 23 8.53 -11.23 11.02
N VAL A 24 8.91 -12.02 10.02
CA VAL A 24 8.02 -12.78 9.14
C VAL A 24 8.45 -14.24 9.22
N ASP A 25 7.57 -15.12 9.69
CA ASP A 25 7.85 -16.56 9.87
C ASP A 25 9.17 -16.85 10.62
N GLY A 26 9.46 -16.03 11.63
CA GLY A 26 10.68 -16.15 12.45
C GLY A 26 11.95 -15.59 11.81
N GLN A 27 11.86 -14.91 10.67
CA GLN A 27 12.98 -14.25 10.01
C GLN A 27 12.82 -12.73 9.97
N ALA A 28 13.92 -12.00 10.17
CA ALA A 28 13.92 -10.55 10.03
C ALA A 28 14.00 -10.16 8.54
N VAL A 29 13.00 -9.46 8.04
CA VAL A 29 12.89 -9.01 6.63
C VAL A 29 12.80 -7.48 6.59
N PRO A 30 13.48 -6.79 5.65
CA PRO A 30 13.33 -5.34 5.46
C PRO A 30 11.86 -4.93 5.28
N LYS A 31 11.40 -3.91 6.03
CA LYS A 31 9.97 -3.58 6.16
C LYS A 31 9.33 -3.20 4.84
N GLU A 32 9.93 -2.29 4.07
CA GLU A 32 9.32 -1.89 2.80
C GLU A 32 9.47 -2.99 1.71
N LEU A 33 10.40 -3.96 1.86
CA LEU A 33 10.49 -5.12 0.98
C LEU A 33 9.29 -6.04 1.17
N ILE A 34 9.05 -6.48 2.41
CA ILE A 34 7.91 -7.35 2.70
C ILE A 34 6.58 -6.63 2.46
N TYR A 35 6.50 -5.32 2.68
CA TYR A 35 5.32 -4.54 2.29
C TYR A 35 5.02 -4.67 0.78
N GLY A 36 6.02 -4.48 -0.08
CA GLY A 36 5.86 -4.63 -1.53
C GLY A 36 5.46 -6.05 -1.93
N GLN A 37 6.03 -7.07 -1.29
CA GLN A 37 5.68 -8.48 -1.51
C GLN A 37 4.23 -8.79 -1.12
N ARG A 38 3.78 -8.30 0.04
CA ARG A 38 2.37 -8.42 0.50
C ARG A 38 1.41 -7.73 -0.46
N MET A 39 1.78 -6.55 -0.98
CA MET A 39 1.01 -5.84 -2.01
C MET A 39 0.82 -6.69 -3.26
N SER A 40 1.88 -7.30 -3.79
CA SER A 40 1.78 -8.21 -4.94
C SER A 40 0.96 -9.46 -4.62
N ALA A 41 1.18 -10.11 -3.48
CA ALA A 41 0.45 -11.31 -3.08
C ALA A 41 -1.07 -11.04 -2.95
N ARG A 42 -1.43 -9.94 -2.29
CA ARG A 42 -2.83 -9.54 -2.13
C ARG A 42 -3.48 -9.13 -3.44
N LEU A 43 -2.75 -8.43 -4.32
CA LEU A 43 -3.24 -8.12 -5.68
C LEU A 43 -3.52 -9.40 -6.47
N SER A 44 -2.59 -10.36 -6.50
CA SER A 44 -2.78 -11.62 -7.21
C SER A 44 -3.96 -12.45 -6.68
N ALA A 45 -4.22 -12.41 -5.36
CA ALA A 45 -5.37 -13.09 -4.77
C ALA A 45 -6.71 -12.38 -5.07
N PHE A 46 -6.71 -11.04 -5.09
CA PHE A 46 -7.91 -10.22 -5.26
C PHE A 46 -8.28 -9.99 -6.74
N SER A 47 -7.30 -9.82 -7.61
CA SER A 47 -7.46 -9.58 -9.05
C SER A 47 -6.31 -10.24 -9.82
N PRO A 48 -6.40 -11.55 -10.12
CA PRO A 48 -5.33 -12.31 -10.78
C PRO A 48 -4.92 -11.75 -12.14
N ASP A 49 -5.86 -11.16 -12.87
CA ASP A 49 -5.68 -10.57 -14.19
C ASP A 49 -5.39 -9.04 -14.14
N ALA A 50 -4.90 -8.54 -13.00
CA ALA A 50 -4.64 -7.12 -12.81
C ALA A 50 -3.71 -6.57 -13.91
N PRO A 51 -3.99 -5.37 -14.46
CA PRO A 51 -3.12 -4.76 -15.45
C PRO A 51 -1.69 -4.62 -14.97
N GLU A 52 -0.72 -4.79 -15.88
CA GLU A 52 0.72 -4.75 -15.58
C GLU A 52 1.13 -3.48 -14.81
N ALA A 53 0.55 -2.33 -15.15
CA ALA A 53 0.81 -1.07 -14.44
C ALA A 53 0.37 -1.11 -12.95
N VAL A 54 -0.71 -1.82 -12.63
CA VAL A 54 -1.16 -2.01 -11.24
C VAL A 54 -0.23 -2.95 -10.50
N GLN A 55 0.27 -4.00 -11.16
CA GLN A 55 1.26 -4.91 -10.56
C GLN A 55 2.55 -4.16 -10.19
N LEU A 56 3.05 -3.32 -11.10
CA LEU A 56 4.21 -2.45 -10.86
C LEU A 56 3.96 -1.46 -9.73
N ALA A 57 2.83 -0.74 -9.75
CA ALA A 57 2.49 0.24 -8.74
C ALA A 57 2.27 -0.39 -7.35
N ALA A 58 1.64 -1.57 -7.28
CA ALA A 58 1.45 -2.31 -6.04
C ALA A 58 2.80 -2.68 -5.42
N ARG A 59 3.71 -3.25 -6.21
CA ARG A 59 5.05 -3.61 -5.72
C ARG A 59 5.87 -2.39 -5.29
N ALA A 60 5.73 -1.26 -5.98
CA ALA A 60 6.46 -0.02 -5.70
C ALA A 60 5.75 0.95 -4.72
N GLN A 61 4.61 0.59 -4.12
CA GLN A 61 3.73 1.52 -3.42
C GLN A 61 4.42 2.36 -2.32
N HIS A 62 5.39 1.79 -1.61
CA HIS A 62 6.22 2.45 -0.61
C HIS A 62 7.74 2.37 -0.92
N ILE A 63 8.11 2.33 -2.20
CA ILE A 63 9.51 2.17 -2.61
C ILE A 63 10.43 3.24 -1.99
N ARG A 64 11.47 2.81 -1.29
CA ARG A 64 12.42 3.70 -0.56
C ARG A 64 11.77 4.69 0.42
N ARG A 65 10.65 4.32 1.03
CA ARG A 65 9.92 5.16 1.98
C ARG A 65 10.70 5.45 3.28
N TRP A 66 11.52 4.49 3.76
CA TRP A 66 12.31 4.66 5.00
C TRP A 66 13.29 5.83 4.93
N GLU A 67 13.69 6.25 3.73
CA GLU A 67 14.60 7.39 3.53
C GLU A 67 13.95 8.75 3.86
N VAL A 68 12.62 8.79 3.97
CA VAL A 68 11.88 10.00 4.36
C VAL A 68 10.97 9.67 5.56
N PRO A 69 11.55 9.55 6.78
CA PRO A 69 10.79 9.25 8.00
C PRO A 69 9.68 10.26 8.28
N ARG A 70 8.60 9.83 8.94
CA ARG A 70 7.46 10.72 9.26
C ARG A 70 7.87 11.91 10.12
N ASP A 71 8.78 11.72 11.07
CA ASP A 71 9.25 12.77 11.99
C ASP A 71 10.15 13.83 11.32
N SER A 72 10.55 13.64 10.05
CA SER A 72 11.21 14.67 9.25
C SER A 72 10.26 15.82 8.81
N TYR A 73 8.96 15.71 9.11
CA TYR A 73 7.94 16.73 8.83
C TYR A 73 7.23 17.18 10.11
N PRO A 74 6.72 18.42 10.17
CA PRO A 74 6.00 18.91 11.34
C PRO A 74 4.85 18.01 11.80
N ASP A 75 4.53 18.06 13.09
CA ASP A 75 3.39 17.34 13.64
C ASP A 75 2.04 17.86 13.14
N GLY A 76 1.01 17.08 13.39
CA GLY A 76 -0.37 17.41 13.01
C GLY A 76 -0.72 17.09 11.57
N ARG A 77 -1.97 17.41 11.22
CA ARG A 77 -2.60 17.00 9.95
C ARG A 77 -1.91 17.61 8.73
N ALA A 78 -1.52 18.88 8.79
CA ALA A 78 -0.91 19.57 7.66
C ALA A 78 0.46 18.97 7.31
N GLY A 79 1.32 18.74 8.31
CA GLY A 79 2.63 18.11 8.10
C GLY A 79 2.51 16.68 7.59
N TYR A 80 1.57 15.89 8.13
CA TYR A 80 1.27 14.55 7.61
C TYR A 80 0.83 14.55 6.13
N LEU A 81 -0.08 15.46 5.75
CA LEU A 81 -0.56 15.56 4.37
C LEU A 81 0.55 15.98 3.40
N LYS A 82 1.44 16.89 3.83
CA LYS A 82 2.61 17.29 3.05
C LYS A 82 3.56 16.11 2.85
N TRP A 83 3.98 15.46 3.94
CA TRP A 83 4.86 14.28 3.91
C TRP A 83 4.34 13.21 2.96
N ARG A 84 3.05 12.87 3.06
CA ARG A 84 2.41 11.86 2.21
C ARG A 84 2.42 12.26 0.73
N THR A 85 2.15 13.52 0.42
CA THR A 85 2.15 14.02 -0.96
C THR A 85 3.56 13.99 -1.57
N ASP A 86 4.57 14.37 -0.78
CA ASP A 86 5.97 14.36 -1.21
C ASP A 86 6.46 12.91 -1.42
N LEU A 87 6.07 11.97 -0.55
CA LEU A 87 6.32 10.54 -0.71
C LEU A 87 5.73 10.00 -2.02
N TYR A 88 4.47 10.30 -2.33
CA TYR A 88 3.85 9.85 -3.58
C TYR A 88 4.62 10.29 -4.83
N LYS A 89 5.13 11.53 -4.83
CA LYS A 89 5.97 12.03 -5.91
C LYS A 89 7.29 11.25 -5.98
N ARG A 90 7.97 11.08 -4.84
CA ARG A 90 9.24 10.35 -4.74
C ARG A 90 9.11 8.90 -5.20
N HIS A 91 8.08 8.19 -4.76
CA HIS A 91 7.84 6.79 -5.15
C HIS A 91 7.69 6.67 -6.67
N GLY A 92 6.91 7.56 -7.30
CA GLY A 92 6.77 7.58 -8.75
C GLY A 92 8.06 7.92 -9.52
N GLU A 93 8.92 8.76 -8.96
CA GLU A 93 10.23 9.08 -9.56
C GLU A 93 11.18 7.86 -9.51
N ILE A 94 11.29 7.21 -8.36
CA ILE A 94 12.15 6.03 -8.18
C ILE A 94 11.64 4.87 -9.02
N ALA A 95 10.34 4.56 -8.92
CA ALA A 95 9.75 3.48 -9.70
C ALA A 95 9.91 3.73 -11.20
N GLY A 96 9.70 4.97 -11.66
CA GLY A 96 9.87 5.35 -13.06
C GLY A 96 11.30 5.18 -13.56
N ALA A 97 12.31 5.53 -12.75
CA ALA A 97 13.71 5.35 -13.13
C ALA A 97 14.07 3.85 -13.27
N THR A 98 13.68 3.03 -12.30
CA THR A 98 13.88 1.57 -12.39
C THR A 98 13.15 0.95 -13.58
N MET A 99 11.95 1.44 -13.91
CA MET A 99 11.21 1.01 -15.09
C MET A 99 11.89 1.43 -16.41
N GLU A 100 12.45 2.63 -16.48
CA GLU A 100 13.20 3.12 -17.64
C GLU A 100 14.44 2.24 -17.90
N ASP A 101 15.17 1.89 -16.84
CA ASP A 101 16.37 1.04 -16.91
C ASP A 101 16.08 -0.36 -17.50
N VAL A 102 14.86 -0.87 -17.34
CA VAL A 102 14.42 -2.16 -17.90
C VAL A 102 13.61 -2.02 -19.19
N GLY A 103 13.51 -0.81 -19.76
CA GLY A 103 12.94 -0.56 -21.08
C GLY A 103 11.42 -0.37 -21.13
N TYR A 104 10.80 0.18 -20.08
CA TYR A 104 9.44 0.74 -20.19
C TYR A 104 9.46 2.08 -20.92
N ASP A 105 8.40 2.36 -21.67
CA ASP A 105 8.20 3.66 -22.31
C ASP A 105 7.64 4.71 -21.32
N ALA A 106 7.65 5.96 -21.77
CA ALA A 106 7.21 7.10 -20.97
C ALA A 106 5.73 7.02 -20.56
N ASP A 107 4.88 6.43 -21.40
CA ASP A 107 3.44 6.32 -21.15
C ASP A 107 3.15 5.31 -20.04
N ALA A 108 3.81 4.14 -20.08
CA ALA A 108 3.74 3.15 -19.02
C ALA A 108 4.28 3.70 -17.69
N ILE A 109 5.39 4.43 -17.72
CA ILE A 109 5.98 5.07 -16.54
C ILE A 109 5.02 6.11 -15.95
N GLU A 110 4.40 6.98 -16.77
CA GLU A 110 3.45 7.97 -16.27
C GLU A 110 2.17 7.33 -15.74
N ARG A 111 1.75 6.19 -16.31
CA ARG A 111 0.63 5.40 -15.75
C ARG A 111 0.94 4.94 -14.32
N VAL A 112 2.11 4.35 -14.09
CA VAL A 112 2.54 3.93 -12.74
C VAL A 112 2.67 5.12 -11.79
N LYS A 113 3.23 6.26 -12.24
CA LYS A 113 3.28 7.50 -11.45
C LYS A 113 1.88 7.99 -11.06
N THR A 114 0.90 7.91 -11.95
CA THR A 114 -0.49 8.28 -11.68
C THR A 114 -1.10 7.41 -10.59
N LEU A 115 -0.88 6.09 -10.67
CA LEU A 115 -1.32 5.10 -9.69
C LEU A 115 -0.71 5.35 -8.30
N LEU A 116 0.61 5.51 -8.21
CA LEU A 116 1.33 5.78 -6.96
C LEU A 116 0.91 7.11 -6.30
N ARG A 117 0.52 8.10 -7.13
CA ARG A 117 -0.05 9.38 -6.66
C ARG A 117 -1.52 9.30 -6.29
N LYS A 118 -2.18 8.17 -6.56
CA LYS A 118 -3.60 7.92 -6.29
C LYS A 118 -4.53 8.96 -6.92
N ARG A 119 -4.16 9.45 -8.10
CA ARG A 119 -4.95 10.47 -8.82
C ARG A 119 -6.09 9.79 -9.56
N GLY A 120 -7.33 10.12 -9.20
CA GLY A 120 -8.52 9.53 -9.82
C GLY A 120 -9.18 8.43 -9.00
N LEU A 121 -8.92 8.34 -7.68
CA LEU A 121 -9.65 7.42 -6.80
C LEU A 121 -11.17 7.61 -6.98
N LYS A 122 -11.92 6.50 -7.06
CA LYS A 122 -13.36 6.40 -7.37
C LYS A 122 -13.77 6.67 -8.82
N THR A 123 -12.87 7.10 -9.69
CA THR A 123 -13.18 7.39 -11.11
C THR A 123 -12.32 6.60 -12.08
N ASP A 124 -11.10 6.24 -11.69
CA ASP A 124 -10.17 5.42 -12.45
C ASP A 124 -10.15 4.00 -11.84
N PRO A 125 -10.51 2.95 -12.61
CA PRO A 125 -10.64 1.59 -12.10
C PRO A 125 -9.31 1.01 -11.58
N ASP A 126 -8.17 1.34 -12.18
CA ASP A 126 -6.89 0.80 -11.73
C ASP A 126 -6.40 1.50 -10.45
N VAL A 127 -6.71 2.80 -10.31
CA VAL A 127 -6.44 3.54 -9.06
C VAL A 127 -7.32 3.01 -7.94
N GLN A 128 -8.57 2.68 -8.25
CA GLN A 128 -9.48 2.05 -7.30
C GLN A 128 -8.96 0.67 -6.89
N LEU A 129 -8.57 -0.18 -7.85
CA LEU A 129 -7.99 -1.49 -7.59
C LEU A 129 -6.73 -1.40 -6.71
N LEU A 130 -5.84 -0.45 -7.00
CA LEU A 130 -4.66 -0.24 -6.17
C LEU A 130 -5.03 0.19 -4.73
N GLU A 131 -5.96 1.13 -4.55
CA GLU A 131 -6.37 1.56 -3.21
C GLU A 131 -7.09 0.44 -2.44
N ASP A 132 -7.87 -0.39 -3.13
CA ASP A 132 -8.51 -1.58 -2.56
C ASP A 132 -7.45 -2.53 -1.99
N VAL A 133 -6.43 -2.88 -2.78
CA VAL A 133 -5.32 -3.74 -2.33
C VAL A 133 -4.56 -3.11 -1.17
N ILE A 134 -4.28 -1.80 -1.20
CA ILE A 134 -3.61 -1.09 -0.10
C ILE A 134 -4.41 -1.22 1.20
N CYS A 135 -5.73 -1.06 1.13
CA CYS A 135 -6.60 -1.15 2.30
C CYS A 135 -6.68 -2.58 2.82
N LEU A 136 -6.78 -3.59 1.94
CA LEU A 136 -6.77 -5.00 2.31
C LEU A 136 -5.44 -5.40 2.98
N VAL A 137 -4.30 -5.02 2.40
CA VAL A 137 -2.97 -5.25 3.00
C VAL A 137 -2.84 -4.60 4.37
N PHE A 138 -3.36 -3.37 4.53
CA PHE A 138 -3.40 -2.71 5.84
C PHE A 138 -4.21 -3.52 6.85
N LEU A 139 -5.43 -3.91 6.49
CA LEU A 139 -6.34 -4.66 7.37
C LEU A 139 -5.76 -6.02 7.77
N GLU A 140 -5.17 -6.74 6.83
CA GLU A 140 -4.64 -8.08 7.05
C GLU A 140 -3.35 -8.09 7.87
N HIS A 141 -2.39 -7.22 7.55
CA HIS A 141 -1.02 -7.37 8.07
C HIS A 141 -0.64 -6.32 9.12
N TYR A 142 -1.32 -5.18 9.17
CA TYR A 142 -0.88 -4.04 9.96
C TYR A 142 -1.94 -3.53 10.94
N PHE A 143 -3.21 -3.88 10.76
CA PHE A 143 -4.29 -3.36 11.58
C PHE A 143 -4.21 -3.84 13.03
N HIS A 144 -3.92 -5.12 13.26
CA HIS A 144 -3.82 -5.69 14.61
C HIS A 144 -2.82 -4.91 15.50
N ASP A 145 -1.56 -4.82 15.07
CA ASP A 145 -0.50 -4.08 15.76
C ASP A 145 -0.77 -2.58 15.85
N PHE A 146 -1.56 -2.02 14.94
CA PHE A 146 -1.98 -0.63 14.96
C PHE A 146 -3.10 -0.41 15.99
N ALA A 147 -4.06 -1.33 16.07
CA ALA A 147 -5.18 -1.31 17.00
C ALA A 147 -4.71 -1.38 18.45
N GLN A 148 -3.73 -2.23 18.76
CA GLN A 148 -3.17 -2.35 20.12
C GLN A 148 -2.56 -1.05 20.67
N LYS A 149 -2.21 -0.10 19.80
CA LYS A 149 -1.54 1.15 20.19
C LYS A 149 -2.51 2.30 20.43
N HIS A 150 -3.80 2.12 20.17
CA HIS A 150 -4.78 3.21 20.08
C HIS A 150 -6.13 2.81 20.69
N GLU A 151 -6.88 3.80 21.17
CA GLU A 151 -8.23 3.59 21.69
C GLU A 151 -9.28 3.62 20.57
N ASP A 152 -10.44 3.01 20.81
CA ASP A 152 -11.59 2.97 19.90
C ASP A 152 -11.94 4.34 19.30
N ALA A 153 -11.91 5.41 20.11
CA ALA A 153 -12.22 6.77 19.66
C ALA A 153 -11.31 7.24 18.51
N LYS A 154 -10.09 6.72 18.42
CA LYS A 154 -9.15 6.96 17.32
C LYS A 154 -9.29 5.91 16.22
N LEU A 155 -9.56 4.65 16.57
CA LEU A 155 -9.62 3.55 15.61
C LEU A 155 -10.88 3.57 14.74
N ILE A 156 -12.05 3.83 15.31
CA ILE A 156 -13.34 3.83 14.58
C ILE A 156 -13.28 4.78 13.37
N PRO A 157 -12.87 6.07 13.51
CA PRO A 157 -12.77 6.97 12.37
C PRO A 157 -11.73 6.54 11.33
N ILE A 158 -10.71 5.78 11.72
CA ILE A 158 -9.69 5.25 10.80
C ILE A 158 -10.29 4.12 9.97
N VAL A 159 -10.94 3.14 10.61
CA VAL A 159 -11.64 2.05 9.91
C VAL A 159 -12.66 2.62 8.95
N GLN A 160 -13.51 3.55 9.38
CA GLN A 160 -14.51 4.18 8.51
C GLN A 160 -13.88 4.92 7.32
N LYS A 161 -12.74 5.60 7.52
CA LYS A 161 -12.01 6.27 6.43
C LYS A 161 -11.36 5.27 5.48
N THR A 162 -10.85 4.15 5.97
CA THR A 162 -10.34 3.05 5.14
C THR A 162 -11.49 2.47 4.30
N TRP A 163 -12.62 2.16 4.93
CA TRP A 163 -13.82 1.63 4.27
C TRP A 163 -14.34 2.55 3.16
N LYS A 164 -14.44 3.86 3.42
CA LYS A 164 -14.95 4.85 2.45
C LYS A 164 -14.14 5.00 1.17
N LYS A 165 -12.90 4.47 1.14
CA LYS A 165 -12.06 4.48 -0.06
C LYS A 165 -12.16 3.21 -0.88
N MET A 166 -12.56 2.10 -0.25
CA MET A 166 -12.65 0.80 -0.86
C MET A 166 -13.90 0.68 -1.73
N SER A 167 -13.83 -0.17 -2.76
CA SER A 167 -14.99 -0.63 -3.51
C SER A 167 -15.85 -1.62 -2.70
N GLU A 168 -17.08 -1.87 -3.16
CA GLU A 168 -17.96 -2.89 -2.57
C GLU A 168 -17.37 -4.30 -2.64
N GLU A 169 -16.56 -4.59 -3.66
CA GLU A 169 -15.86 -5.86 -3.79
C GLU A 169 -14.77 -6.01 -2.73
N ALA A 170 -13.99 -4.94 -2.53
CA ALA A 170 -12.99 -4.90 -1.49
C ALA A 170 -13.59 -4.92 -0.09
N HIS A 171 -14.82 -4.40 0.13
CA HIS A 171 -15.54 -4.57 1.39
C HIS A 171 -15.87 -6.03 1.67
N ARG A 172 -16.33 -6.78 0.66
CA ARG A 172 -16.60 -8.22 0.81
C ARG A 172 -15.32 -8.97 1.15
N ALA A 173 -14.26 -8.75 0.37
CA ALA A 173 -12.96 -9.37 0.62
C ALA A 173 -12.40 -9.01 2.00
N ALA A 174 -12.57 -7.76 2.45
CA ALA A 174 -12.12 -7.31 3.76
C ALA A 174 -12.83 -8.04 4.90
N LEU A 175 -14.08 -8.45 4.75
CA LEU A 175 -14.82 -9.20 5.78
C LEU A 175 -14.48 -10.70 5.81
N GLU A 176 -13.77 -11.20 4.81
CA GLU A 176 -13.32 -12.60 4.69
C GLU A 176 -11.85 -12.80 5.14
N LEU A 177 -11.14 -11.72 5.48
CA LEU A 177 -9.78 -11.81 6.02
C LEU A 177 -9.78 -12.49 7.39
N ASP A 178 -8.67 -13.15 7.70
CA ASP A 178 -8.45 -13.82 8.98
C ASP A 178 -8.01 -12.81 10.04
N TYR A 179 -8.94 -12.41 10.90
CA TYR A 179 -8.71 -11.44 11.97
C TYR A 179 -8.67 -12.10 13.34
N ALA A 180 -7.94 -11.48 14.25
CA ALA A 180 -8.20 -11.68 15.67
C ALA A 180 -9.66 -11.30 16.00
N PRO A 181 -10.37 -12.04 16.88
CA PRO A 181 -11.77 -11.77 17.20
C PRO A 181 -12.06 -10.32 17.63
N GLU A 182 -11.13 -9.71 18.36
CA GLU A 182 -11.20 -8.32 18.82
C GLU A 182 -11.13 -7.30 17.67
N ASP A 183 -10.29 -7.57 16.65
CA ASP A 183 -10.14 -6.69 15.50
C ASP A 183 -11.40 -6.72 14.63
N LEU A 184 -11.95 -7.91 14.40
CA LEU A 184 -13.20 -8.07 13.67
C LEU A 184 -14.37 -7.40 14.40
N ALA A 185 -14.42 -7.52 15.73
CA ALA A 185 -15.43 -6.84 16.54
C ALA A 185 -15.33 -5.31 16.42
N LEU A 186 -14.11 -4.77 16.47
CA LEU A 186 -13.86 -3.34 16.27
C LEU A 186 -14.23 -2.87 14.86
N ILE A 187 -13.90 -3.63 13.82
CA ILE A 187 -14.28 -3.33 12.45
C ILE A 187 -15.81 -3.27 12.34
N ARG A 188 -16.53 -4.29 12.80
CA ARG A 188 -18.01 -4.33 12.79
C ARG A 188 -18.62 -3.13 13.52
N LYS A 189 -18.14 -2.84 14.72
CA LYS A 189 -18.56 -1.67 15.52
C LYS A 189 -18.39 -0.36 14.74
N ALA A 190 -17.28 -0.21 14.02
CA ALA A 190 -17.02 0.99 13.22
C ALA A 190 -17.99 1.13 12.03
N LEU A 191 -18.42 0.01 11.44
CA LEU A 191 -19.36 -0.01 10.31
C LEU A 191 -20.81 0.24 10.73
N GLU A 192 -21.21 -0.17 11.93
CA GLU A 192 -22.56 0.12 12.47
C GLU A 192 -22.74 1.59 12.83
N SER A 193 -21.65 2.31 13.08
CA SER A 193 -21.65 3.70 13.59
C SER A 193 -21.44 4.76 12.50
N GLY A 194 -21.46 4.40 11.21
CA GLY A 194 -21.06 5.25 10.08
C GLY A 194 -22.12 5.39 9.02
#